data_AF-A0A353GFJ9-F1
#
_entry.id   AF-A0A353GFJ9-F1
#
_cell.length_a   1.000
_cell.length_b   1.000
_cell.length_c   1.000
_cell.angle_alpha   90.00
_cell.angle_beta   90.00
_cell.angle_gamma   90.00
#
_symmetry.space_group_name_H-M   'P 1'
#
loop_
_entity.id
_entity.type
_entity.pdbx_description
1 polymer ?
#
loop_
_entity_poly.entity_id
_entity_poly.type
_entity_poly.pdbx_seq_one_letter_code
_entity_poly.pdbx_strand_id
1 'polypeptide(L)'
;LLIDDGSTDGTRDLLEKYKTREGFQVIFHVRNGGKGRAVRTGIQHATGDVLIIQDADLEYDPAEYPVVLKPIVAGKADVVYGSRFKGSGRAFLAHHYYGNKLITMIANLLYNTNLTDIETCYKAFRREVFDGVTLRADRFDIEPEITAKIFKKKCRVYEVPISYSGRDFAEGKKITWRDGFAAIWTLIKYRFTD
;
A
#
# COMPACT_ATOMS: atom_id res chain seq x y z
N LEU A 1 -6.34 -9.44 9.70
CA LEU A 1 -6.48 -8.16 10.43
C LEU A 1 -7.32 -7.22 9.58
N LEU A 2 -8.38 -6.64 10.15
CA LEU A 2 -9.31 -5.73 9.48
C LEU A 2 -9.31 -4.40 10.26
N ILE A 3 -9.06 -3.29 9.58
CA ILE A 3 -9.03 -1.96 10.20
C ILE A 3 -10.17 -1.14 9.63
N ASP A 4 -11.18 -0.83 10.45
CA ASP A 4 -12.26 0.09 10.11
C ASP A 4 -11.86 1.51 10.51
N ASP A 5 -11.63 2.37 9.52
CA ASP A 5 -11.26 3.77 9.73
C ASP A 5 -12.48 4.68 9.92
N GLY A 6 -13.42 4.27 10.79
CA GLY A 6 -14.60 5.07 11.13
C GLY A 6 -15.68 5.10 10.04
N SER A 7 -16.05 3.94 9.49
CA SER A 7 -17.09 3.83 8.46
C SER A 7 -18.49 4.16 9.02
N THR A 8 -19.34 4.77 8.19
CA THR A 8 -20.72 5.16 8.52
C THR A 8 -21.77 4.53 7.60
N ASP A 9 -21.37 3.56 6.77
CA ASP A 9 -22.18 2.96 5.70
C ASP A 9 -22.66 1.52 6.04
N GLY A 10 -22.60 1.14 7.32
CA GLY A 10 -22.93 -0.21 7.78
C GLY A 10 -21.75 -1.19 7.76
N THR A 11 -20.59 -0.81 7.20
CA THR A 11 -19.37 -1.64 7.25
C THR A 11 -18.99 -2.02 8.68
N ARG A 12 -19.13 -1.08 9.62
CA ARG A 12 -18.85 -1.32 11.03
C ARG A 12 -19.70 -2.45 11.62
N ASP A 13 -21.01 -2.42 11.40
CA ASP A 13 -21.94 -3.44 11.91
C ASP A 13 -21.68 -4.82 11.29
N LEU A 14 -21.25 -4.85 10.03
CA LEU A 14 -20.84 -6.10 9.38
C LEU A 14 -19.56 -6.66 10.03
N LEU A 15 -18.57 -5.80 10.26
CA LEU A 15 -17.27 -6.17 10.83
C LEU A 15 -17.35 -6.62 12.30
N GLU A 16 -18.34 -6.14 13.06
CA GLU A 16 -18.62 -6.64 14.42
C GLU A 16 -18.82 -8.17 14.43
N LYS A 17 -19.46 -8.73 13.39
CA LYS A 17 -19.69 -10.17 13.25
C LYS A 17 -18.40 -10.98 13.03
N TYR A 18 -17.29 -10.31 12.69
CA TYR A 18 -15.98 -10.92 12.48
C TYR A 18 -15.10 -10.86 13.73
N LYS A 19 -15.43 -10.06 14.75
CA LYS A 19 -14.62 -9.99 16.00
C LYS A 19 -14.50 -11.33 16.71
N THR A 20 -15.54 -12.16 16.65
CA THR A 20 -15.60 -13.46 17.32
C THR A 20 -15.18 -14.61 16.42
N ARG A 21 -14.84 -14.35 15.15
CA ARG A 21 -14.41 -15.39 14.21
C ARG A 21 -12.92 -15.65 14.37
N GLU A 22 -12.56 -16.92 14.45
CA GLU A 22 -11.16 -17.33 14.49
C GLU A 22 -10.41 -16.87 13.23
N GLY A 23 -9.15 -16.47 13.39
CA GLY A 23 -8.31 -15.94 12.31
C GLY A 23 -8.56 -14.47 11.96
N PHE A 24 -9.57 -13.83 12.57
CA PHE A 24 -9.83 -12.41 12.39
C PHE A 24 -9.49 -11.60 13.64
N GLN A 25 -8.84 -10.47 13.42
CA GLN A 25 -8.71 -9.40 14.39
C GLN A 25 -9.27 -8.15 13.74
N VAL A 26 -10.17 -7.46 14.42
CA VAL A 26 -10.85 -6.28 13.90
C VAL A 26 -10.58 -5.10 14.82
N ILE A 27 -10.13 -3.98 14.24
CA ILE A 27 -9.82 -2.75 14.98
C ILE A 27 -10.65 -1.61 14.40
N PHE A 28 -11.27 -0.84 15.29
CA PHE A 28 -12.15 0.27 14.92
C PHE A 28 -11.54 1.59 15.36
N HIS A 29 -11.35 2.51 14.43
CA HIS A 29 -11.00 3.89 14.75
C HIS A 29 -12.25 4.69 15.10
N VAL A 30 -12.15 5.61 16.06
CA VAL A 30 -13.28 6.46 16.48
C VAL A 30 -13.74 7.38 15.35
N ARG A 31 -12.81 7.86 14.52
CA ARG A 31 -13.07 8.75 13.38
C ARG A 31 -12.12 8.42 12.24
N ASN A 32 -12.55 8.74 11.02
CA ASN A 32 -11.73 8.61 9.83
C ASN A 32 -10.44 9.43 9.95
N GLY A 33 -9.30 8.74 9.84
CA GLY A 33 -7.96 9.31 9.88
C GLY A 33 -7.22 9.22 8.55
N GLY A 34 -7.75 8.46 7.58
CA GLY A 34 -7.15 8.20 6.29
C GLY A 34 -6.45 6.83 6.22
N LYS A 35 -6.14 6.43 4.99
CA LYS A 35 -5.51 5.13 4.68
C LYS A 35 -4.20 4.92 5.44
N GLY A 36 -3.33 5.93 5.47
CA GLY A 36 -2.04 5.86 6.16
C GLY A 36 -2.19 5.53 7.64
N ARG A 37 -3.17 6.13 8.32
CA ARG A 37 -3.46 5.80 9.73
C ARG A 37 -3.91 4.35 9.87
N ALA A 38 -4.81 3.87 9.02
CA ALA A 38 -5.26 2.49 9.04
C ALA A 38 -4.12 1.48 8.82
N VAL A 39 -3.25 1.76 7.84
CA VAL A 39 -2.05 0.95 7.55
C VAL A 39 -1.08 0.94 8.75
N ARG A 40 -0.84 2.09 9.38
CA ARG A 40 0.01 2.20 10.58
C ARG A 40 -0.53 1.36 11.74
N THR A 41 -1.82 1.49 12.03
CA THR A 41 -2.49 0.64 13.04
C THR A 41 -2.37 -0.84 12.68
N GLY A 42 -2.55 -1.17 11.40
CA GLY A 42 -2.40 -2.51 10.86
C GLY A 42 -1.01 -3.11 11.14
N ILE A 43 0.05 -2.40 10.77
CA ILE A 43 1.43 -2.81 10.97
C ILE A 43 1.74 -3.00 12.46
N GLN A 44 1.24 -2.11 13.33
CA GLN A 44 1.46 -2.20 14.78
C GLN A 44 0.82 -3.42 15.44
N HIS A 45 -0.33 -3.87 14.93
CA HIS A 45 -1.08 -4.99 15.51
C HIS A 45 -0.87 -6.32 14.79
N ALA A 46 -0.19 -6.31 13.64
CA ALA A 46 0.03 -7.52 12.87
C ALA A 46 1.05 -8.45 13.55
N THR A 47 0.68 -9.72 13.70
CA THR A 47 1.49 -10.74 14.36
C THR A 47 2.10 -11.74 13.38
N GLY A 48 1.86 -11.62 12.06
CA GLY A 48 2.39 -12.51 11.03
C GLY A 48 3.78 -12.12 10.54
N ASP A 49 4.59 -13.11 10.12
CA ASP A 49 6.00 -12.89 9.71
C ASP A 49 6.14 -12.12 8.40
N VAL A 50 5.09 -12.22 7.59
CA VAL A 50 4.93 -11.45 6.35
C VAL A 50 3.64 -10.66 6.45
N LEU A 51 3.72 -9.39 6.10
CA LEU A 51 2.63 -8.44 6.08
C LEU A 51 2.24 -8.16 4.62
N ILE A 52 0.94 -8.14 4.33
CA ILE A 52 0.40 -7.71 3.04
C ILE A 52 -0.61 -6.59 3.30
N ILE A 53 -0.53 -5.53 2.52
CA ILE A 53 -1.55 -4.48 2.47
C ILE A 53 -2.55 -4.85 1.36
N GLN A 54 -3.83 -4.94 1.72
CA GLN A 54 -4.95 -5.21 0.80
C GLN A 54 -6.01 -4.12 0.98
N ASP A 55 -6.37 -3.45 -0.10
CA ASP A 55 -7.52 -2.55 -0.12
C ASP A 55 -8.83 -3.37 -0.25
N ALA A 56 -9.88 -2.97 0.47
CA ALA A 56 -11.11 -3.75 0.59
C ALA A 56 -12.07 -3.65 -0.61
N ASP A 57 -11.71 -2.89 -1.64
CA ASP A 57 -12.54 -2.60 -2.82
C ASP A 57 -12.35 -3.56 -4.00
N LEU A 58 -11.48 -4.58 -3.83
CA LEU A 58 -11.18 -5.61 -4.82
C LEU A 58 -10.65 -5.05 -6.16
N GLU A 59 -10.07 -3.84 -6.17
CA GLU A 59 -9.25 -3.40 -7.32
C GLU A 59 -8.03 -4.32 -7.52
N TYR A 60 -7.63 -5.01 -6.45
CA TYR A 60 -6.59 -6.02 -6.37
C TYR A 60 -7.19 -7.37 -5.98
N ASP A 61 -6.84 -8.44 -6.70
CA ASP A 61 -7.37 -9.78 -6.46
C ASP A 61 -6.62 -10.48 -5.30
N PRO A 62 -7.30 -10.84 -4.19
CA PRO A 62 -6.71 -11.63 -3.11
C PRO A 62 -6.17 -13.00 -3.56
N ALA A 63 -6.63 -13.56 -4.68
CA ALA A 63 -6.09 -14.79 -5.25
C ALA A 63 -4.63 -14.64 -5.70
N GLU A 64 -4.14 -13.41 -5.86
CA GLU A 64 -2.75 -13.12 -6.23
C GLU A 64 -1.81 -12.98 -5.02
N TYR A 65 -2.26 -13.19 -3.77
CA TYR A 65 -1.36 -13.24 -2.61
C TYR A 65 -0.15 -14.18 -2.83
N PRO A 66 -0.29 -15.40 -3.38
CA PRO A 66 0.86 -16.27 -3.63
C PRO A 66 1.91 -15.64 -4.55
N VAL A 67 1.50 -14.79 -5.50
CA VAL A 67 2.39 -14.14 -6.47
C VAL A 67 3.33 -13.17 -5.74
N VAL A 68 2.78 -12.31 -4.88
CA VAL A 68 3.56 -11.32 -4.10
C VAL A 68 4.32 -11.96 -2.94
N LEU A 69 3.84 -13.07 -2.37
CA LEU A 69 4.51 -13.78 -1.28
C LEU A 69 5.69 -14.63 -1.75
N LYS A 70 5.61 -15.22 -2.95
CA LYS A 70 6.58 -16.20 -3.44
C LYS A 70 8.05 -15.75 -3.34
N PRO A 71 8.44 -14.51 -3.70
CA PRO A 71 9.83 -14.06 -3.56
C PRO A 71 10.30 -13.94 -2.11
N ILE A 72 9.39 -13.59 -1.18
CA ILE A 72 9.70 -13.48 0.26
C ILE A 72 9.89 -14.86 0.88
N VAL A 73 8.97 -15.78 0.58
CA VAL A 73 9.03 -17.19 1.05
C VAL A 73 10.28 -17.89 0.50
N ALA A 74 10.68 -17.59 -0.74
CA ALA A 74 11.91 -18.10 -1.33
C ALA A 74 13.20 -17.44 -0.80
N GLY A 75 13.11 -16.51 0.16
CA GLY A 75 14.25 -15.80 0.74
C GLY A 75 14.96 -14.83 -0.21
N LYS A 76 14.34 -14.49 -1.36
CA LYS A 76 14.92 -13.62 -2.39
C LYS A 76 14.66 -12.14 -2.15
N ALA A 77 13.53 -11.82 -1.52
CA ALA A 77 13.08 -10.46 -1.29
C ALA A 77 12.71 -10.23 0.19
N ASP A 78 12.96 -9.01 0.65
CA ASP A 78 12.45 -8.52 1.93
C ASP A 78 11.12 -7.76 1.72
N VAL A 79 10.95 -7.20 0.53
CA VAL A 79 9.77 -6.45 0.12
C VAL A 79 9.40 -6.78 -1.33
N VAL A 80 8.12 -6.97 -1.60
CA VAL A 80 7.59 -7.22 -2.96
C VAL A 80 6.48 -6.24 -3.28
N TYR A 81 6.60 -5.57 -4.42
CA TYR A 81 5.60 -4.66 -4.97
C TYR A 81 4.85 -5.39 -6.09
N GLY A 82 3.53 -5.41 -6.02
CA GLY A 82 2.69 -5.83 -7.13
C GLY A 82 2.57 -4.69 -8.15
N SER A 83 3.18 -4.83 -9.31
CA SER A 83 3.13 -3.82 -10.37
C SER A 83 1.90 -3.99 -11.26
N ARG A 84 1.03 -2.98 -11.25
CA ARG A 84 -0.16 -2.93 -12.13
C ARG A 84 0.21 -2.72 -13.59
N PHE A 85 1.39 -2.15 -13.86
CA PHE A 85 1.85 -1.87 -15.22
C PHE A 85 2.59 -3.04 -15.87
N LYS A 86 2.96 -4.07 -15.09
CA LYS A 86 3.53 -5.32 -15.60
C LYS A 86 2.48 -6.42 -15.77
N GLY A 87 1.32 -6.28 -15.14
CA GLY A 87 0.24 -7.26 -15.22
C GLY A 87 -0.84 -6.91 -16.25
N SER A 88 -2.00 -7.52 -16.09
CA SER A 88 -3.17 -7.40 -16.96
C SER A 88 -4.33 -6.72 -16.23
N GLY A 89 -5.23 -6.03 -16.92
CA GLY A 89 -6.32 -5.38 -16.21
C GLY A 89 -7.18 -4.47 -17.06
N ARG A 90 -8.16 -3.84 -16.40
CA ARG A 90 -9.00 -2.80 -17.00
C ARG A 90 -8.12 -1.61 -17.39
N ALA A 91 -8.48 -0.95 -18.48
CA ALA A 91 -7.77 0.24 -18.94
C ALA A 91 -7.71 1.31 -17.84
N PHE A 92 -6.54 1.92 -17.68
CA PHE A 92 -6.33 2.98 -16.69
C PHE A 92 -6.91 4.31 -17.18
N LEU A 93 -7.40 5.11 -16.25
CA LEU A 93 -7.61 6.54 -16.49
C LEU A 93 -6.27 7.20 -16.82
N ALA A 94 -6.16 7.80 -18.01
CA ALA A 94 -4.90 8.30 -18.55
C ALA A 94 -4.16 9.26 -17.60
N HIS A 95 -4.88 10.20 -16.98
CA HIS A 95 -4.27 11.17 -16.05
C HIS A 95 -3.71 10.50 -14.78
N HIS A 96 -4.36 9.46 -14.26
CA HIS A 96 -3.81 8.68 -13.14
C HIS A 96 -2.62 7.83 -13.57
N TYR A 97 -2.67 7.26 -14.77
CA TYR A 97 -1.57 6.49 -15.33
C TYR A 97 -0.30 7.35 -15.45
N TYR A 98 -0.40 8.49 -16.14
CA TYR A 98 0.75 9.39 -16.32
C TYR A 98 1.19 10.05 -15.01
N GLY A 99 0.24 10.41 -14.13
CA GLY A 99 0.55 10.91 -12.79
C GLY A 99 1.37 9.91 -11.96
N ASN A 100 0.95 8.65 -11.93
CA ASN A 100 1.70 7.59 -11.24
C ASN A 100 3.07 7.34 -11.90
N LYS A 101 3.15 7.33 -13.24
CA LYS A 101 4.44 7.21 -13.94
C LYS A 101 5.40 8.35 -13.57
N LEU A 102 4.91 9.58 -13.47
CA LEU A 102 5.71 10.73 -13.02
C LEU A 102 6.20 10.55 -11.58
N ILE A 103 5.32 10.17 -10.66
CA ILE A 103 5.67 9.94 -9.25
C ILE A 103 6.70 8.80 -9.13
N THR A 104 6.49 7.70 -9.84
CA THR A 104 7.42 6.56 -9.90
C THR A 104 8.77 6.97 -10.48
N MET A 105 8.79 7.78 -11.55
CA MET A 105 10.03 8.30 -12.13
C MET A 105 10.82 9.13 -11.11
N ILE A 106 10.14 10.02 -10.37
CA ILE A 106 10.76 10.85 -9.34
C ILE A 106 11.33 9.97 -8.21
N ALA A 107 10.57 8.97 -7.74
CA ALA A 107 11.08 8.03 -6.73
C ALA A 107 12.32 7.27 -7.23
N ASN A 108 12.28 6.75 -8.46
CA ASN A 108 13.42 6.06 -9.07
C ASN A 108 14.67 6.94 -9.13
N LEU A 109 14.51 8.22 -9.50
CA LEU A 109 15.61 9.16 -9.53
C LEU A 109 16.16 9.47 -8.13
N LEU A 110 15.28 9.71 -7.15
CA LEU A 110 15.68 10.08 -5.79
C LEU A 110 16.36 8.94 -5.02
N TYR A 111 15.86 7.71 -5.19
CA TYR A 111 16.29 6.54 -4.43
C TYR A 111 17.18 5.57 -5.23
N ASN A 112 17.49 5.91 -6.48
CA ASN A 112 18.30 5.12 -7.40
C ASN A 112 17.74 3.69 -7.60
N THR A 113 16.48 3.64 -8.05
CA THR A 113 15.72 2.39 -8.26
C THR A 113 15.16 2.32 -9.68
N ASN A 114 14.57 1.18 -10.05
CA ASN A 114 13.94 0.95 -11.35
C ASN A 114 12.52 0.36 -11.23
N LEU A 115 11.79 0.77 -10.19
CA LEU A 115 10.41 0.35 -9.98
C LEU A 115 9.51 0.84 -11.12
N THR A 116 8.52 0.04 -11.46
CA THR A 116 7.51 0.40 -12.45
C THR A 116 6.29 1.07 -11.84
N ASP A 117 5.93 0.74 -10.60
CA ASP A 117 4.71 1.23 -9.93
C ASP A 117 4.89 1.35 -8.40
N ILE A 118 5.24 2.54 -7.90
CA ILE A 118 5.42 2.73 -6.45
C ILE A 118 4.09 2.95 -5.70
N GLU A 119 3.09 3.49 -6.39
CA GLU A 119 1.78 3.84 -5.83
C GLU A 119 0.82 2.63 -5.81
N THR A 120 1.36 1.43 -6.01
CA THR A 120 0.58 0.20 -5.85
C THR A 120 0.27 -0.04 -4.39
N CYS A 121 -0.99 -0.34 -4.06
CA CYS A 121 -1.36 -0.70 -2.70
C CYS A 121 -0.94 -2.13 -2.36
N TYR A 122 -0.73 -2.97 -3.38
CA TYR A 122 -0.43 -4.37 -3.19
C TYR A 122 1.06 -4.57 -2.91
N LYS A 123 1.43 -4.40 -1.64
CA LYS A 123 2.80 -4.54 -1.16
C LYS A 123 2.88 -5.61 -0.08
N ALA A 124 3.85 -6.51 -0.22
CA ALA A 124 4.17 -7.53 0.77
C ALA A 124 5.54 -7.24 1.40
N PHE A 125 5.67 -7.43 2.70
CA PHE A 125 6.87 -7.11 3.47
C PHE A 125 7.16 -8.20 4.47
N ARG A 126 8.43 -8.52 4.69
CA ARG A 126 8.82 -9.16 5.95
C ARG A 126 8.56 -8.20 7.11
N ARG A 127 8.09 -8.71 8.25
CA ARG A 127 7.79 -7.87 9.43
C ARG A 127 8.99 -7.00 9.84
N GLU A 128 10.20 -7.58 9.82
CA GLU A 128 11.48 -6.95 10.17
C GLU A 128 11.82 -5.69 9.35
N VAL A 129 11.19 -5.50 8.19
CA VAL A 129 11.34 -4.29 7.38
C VAL A 129 10.91 -3.06 8.17
N PHE A 130 9.91 -3.18 9.04
CA PHE A 130 9.39 -2.08 9.85
C PHE A 130 10.15 -1.85 11.17
N ASP A 131 11.16 -2.67 11.49
CA ASP A 131 11.93 -2.49 12.72
C ASP A 131 12.71 -1.16 12.69
N GLY A 132 12.48 -0.30 13.68
CA GLY A 132 13.05 1.05 13.72
C GLY A 132 12.49 2.03 12.67
N VAL A 133 11.44 1.65 11.93
CA VAL A 133 10.77 2.53 10.95
C VAL A 133 9.56 3.20 11.60
N THR A 134 9.63 4.51 11.79
CA THR A 134 8.48 5.28 12.27
C THR A 134 7.70 5.85 11.08
N LEU A 135 6.53 5.31 10.78
CA LEU A 135 5.62 5.87 9.76
C LEU A 135 4.78 7.00 10.35
N ARG A 136 4.56 8.08 9.59
CA ARG A 136 3.89 9.31 10.05
C ARG A 136 2.73 9.76 9.15
N ALA A 137 2.67 9.30 7.91
CA ALA A 137 1.63 9.66 6.96
C ALA A 137 0.28 9.08 7.39
N ASP A 138 -0.76 9.90 7.26
CA ASP A 138 -2.12 9.53 7.64
C ASP A 138 -3.01 9.27 6.40
N ARG A 139 -2.64 9.73 5.20
CA ARG A 139 -3.44 9.59 3.97
C ARG A 139 -2.75 8.69 2.94
N PHE A 140 -2.93 8.96 1.64
CA PHE A 140 -2.32 8.20 0.54
C PHE A 140 -0.80 8.41 0.43
N ASP A 141 -0.27 9.46 1.07
CA ASP A 141 1.16 9.73 1.21
C ASP A 141 1.92 8.65 2.01
N ILE A 142 1.21 7.67 2.60
CA ILE A 142 1.82 6.49 3.21
C ILE A 142 2.58 5.62 2.20
N GLU A 143 2.09 5.51 0.97
CA GLU A 143 2.72 4.69 -0.07
C GLU A 143 4.11 5.21 -0.46
N PRO A 144 4.29 6.53 -0.75
CA PRO A 144 5.60 7.10 -0.97
C PRO A 144 6.47 7.16 0.30
N GLU A 145 5.90 7.35 1.50
CA GLU A 145 6.67 7.29 2.75
C GLU A 145 7.29 5.90 2.97
N ILE A 146 6.48 4.84 2.84
CA ILE A 146 6.94 3.46 2.97
C ILE A 146 8.07 3.20 1.96
N THR A 147 7.85 3.59 0.70
CA THR A 147 8.85 3.42 -0.36
C THR A 147 10.16 4.13 -0.04
N ALA A 148 10.09 5.41 0.34
CA ALA A 148 11.26 6.20 0.72
C ALA A 148 12.08 5.54 1.84
N LYS A 149 11.41 5.08 2.90
CA LYS A 149 12.07 4.52 4.09
C LYS A 149 12.65 3.13 3.83
N ILE A 150 11.97 2.30 3.05
CA ILE A 150 12.47 0.97 2.65
C ILE A 150 13.75 1.08 1.84
N PHE A 151 13.81 1.98 0.86
CA PHE A 151 15.02 2.13 0.05
C PHE A 151 16.19 2.73 0.84
N LYS A 152 15.93 3.53 1.87
CA LYS A 152 16.98 3.97 2.80
C LYS A 152 17.53 2.83 3.68
N LYS A 153 16.71 1.82 4.00
CA LYS A 153 17.13 0.61 4.73
C LYS A 153 17.86 -0.43 3.87
N LYS A 154 18.03 -0.20 2.56
CA LYS A 154 18.69 -1.12 1.62
C LYS A 154 18.07 -2.53 1.60
N CYS A 155 16.76 -2.63 1.78
CA CYS A 155 16.02 -3.87 1.64
C CYS A 155 16.11 -4.41 0.21
N ARG A 156 16.03 -5.75 0.05
CA ARG A 156 15.91 -6.40 -1.26
C ARG A 156 14.47 -6.26 -1.75
N VAL A 157 14.22 -5.30 -2.63
CA VAL A 157 12.89 -5.01 -3.18
C VAL A 157 12.73 -5.67 -4.55
N TYR A 158 11.62 -6.38 -4.75
CA TYR A 158 11.24 -7.00 -6.03
C TYR A 158 9.89 -6.49 -6.51
N GLU A 159 9.67 -6.55 -7.83
CA GLU A 159 8.36 -6.34 -8.43
C GLU A 159 7.87 -7.60 -9.13
N VAL A 160 6.58 -7.88 -8.97
CA VAL A 160 5.87 -8.95 -9.69
C VAL A 160 4.67 -8.36 -10.43
N PRO A 161 4.26 -8.92 -11.58
CA PRO A 161 3.03 -8.50 -12.25
C PRO A 161 1.82 -8.90 -11.40
N ILE A 162 0.82 -8.02 -11.34
CA ILE A 162 -0.49 -8.28 -10.72
C ILE A 162 -1.61 -7.75 -11.59
N SER A 163 -2.80 -8.33 -11.44
CA SER A 163 -3.99 -7.81 -12.08
C SER A 163 -4.53 -6.55 -11.40
N TYR A 164 -5.14 -5.66 -12.19
CA TYR A 164 -5.74 -4.43 -11.68
C TYR A 164 -7.08 -4.12 -12.34
N SER A 165 -8.12 -4.04 -11.52
CA SER A 165 -9.48 -3.68 -11.93
C SER A 165 -9.85 -2.31 -11.38
N GLY A 166 -9.21 -1.27 -11.94
CA GLY A 166 -9.40 0.11 -11.45
C GLY A 166 -10.85 0.59 -11.55
N ARG A 167 -11.27 1.34 -10.53
CA ARG A 167 -12.57 2.03 -10.50
C ARG A 167 -12.49 3.43 -11.09
N ASP A 168 -13.59 3.88 -11.67
CA ASP A 168 -13.77 5.26 -12.11
C ASP A 168 -14.25 6.17 -10.97
N PHE A 169 -14.26 7.49 -11.20
CA PHE A 169 -14.77 8.46 -10.20
C PHE A 169 -16.23 8.22 -9.83
N ALA A 170 -17.04 7.79 -10.80
CA ALA A 170 -18.44 7.39 -10.57
C ALA A 170 -18.56 6.16 -9.64
N GLU A 171 -17.53 5.32 -9.61
CA GLU A 171 -17.42 4.12 -8.76
C GLU A 171 -16.72 4.44 -7.42
N GLY A 172 -16.51 5.72 -7.12
CA GLY A 172 -16.03 6.20 -5.82
C GLY A 172 -14.51 6.36 -5.70
N LYS A 173 -13.77 6.58 -6.80
CA LYS A 173 -12.34 6.87 -6.74
C LYS A 173 -12.05 8.15 -5.94
N LYS A 174 -11.23 8.02 -4.90
CA LYS A 174 -10.94 9.10 -3.93
C LYS A 174 -9.64 9.87 -4.20
N ILE A 175 -8.80 9.41 -5.13
CA ILE A 175 -7.48 9.98 -5.40
C ILE A 175 -7.61 11.19 -6.33
N THR A 176 -6.92 12.27 -5.99
CA THR A 176 -6.91 13.53 -6.73
C THR A 176 -5.49 13.99 -7.07
N TRP A 177 -5.37 15.03 -7.90
CA TRP A 177 -4.07 15.64 -8.23
C TRP A 177 -3.33 16.19 -7.00
N ARG A 178 -4.05 16.59 -5.94
CA ARG A 178 -3.46 17.05 -4.68
C ARG A 178 -2.70 15.93 -3.97
N ASP A 179 -3.21 14.71 -4.06
CA ASP A 179 -2.53 13.53 -3.51
C ASP A 179 -1.23 13.24 -4.27
N GLY A 180 -1.19 13.51 -5.58
CA GLY A 180 0.04 13.42 -6.38
C GLY A 180 1.12 14.42 -5.93
N PHE A 181 0.76 15.67 -5.64
CA PHE A 181 1.70 16.64 -5.06
C PHE A 181 2.17 16.22 -3.66
N ALA A 182 1.26 15.74 -2.81
CA ALA A 182 1.60 15.23 -1.50
C ALA A 182 2.57 14.04 -1.59
N ALA A 183 2.39 13.16 -2.58
CA ALA A 183 3.28 12.02 -2.82
C ALA A 183 4.69 12.48 -3.21
N ILE A 184 4.82 13.39 -4.19
CA ILE A 184 6.11 13.94 -4.61
C ILE A 184 6.80 14.65 -3.44
N TRP A 185 6.07 15.49 -2.71
CA TRP A 185 6.61 16.18 -1.53
C TRP A 185 7.10 15.20 -0.47
N THR A 186 6.37 14.11 -0.24
CA THR A 186 6.74 13.06 0.72
C THR A 186 8.03 12.37 0.31
N LEU A 187 8.19 12.02 -0.97
CA LEU A 187 9.42 11.42 -1.50
C LEU A 187 10.62 12.34 -1.32
N ILE A 188 10.47 13.64 -1.62
CA ILE A 188 11.54 14.63 -1.46
C ILE A 188 11.86 14.83 0.02
N LYS A 189 10.85 15.03 0.86
CA LYS A 189 11.02 15.22 2.31
C LYS A 189 11.82 14.07 2.93
N TYR A 190 11.41 12.82 2.73
CA TYR A 190 12.09 11.67 3.34
C TYR A 190 13.42 11.30 2.67
N ARG A 191 13.73 11.90 1.51
CA ARG A 191 15.07 11.78 0.93
C ARG A 191 16.11 12.51 1.78
N PHE A 192 15.74 13.67 2.33
CA PHE A 192 16.63 14.57 3.06
C PHE A 192 16.39 14.61 4.58
N THR A 193 15.35 13.94 5.06
CA THR A 193 15.02 13.82 6.50
C THR A 193 14.86 12.36 6.89
N ASP A 194 14.78 12.10 8.21
CA ASP A 194 14.42 10.82 8.88
C ASP A 194 14.70 9.55 8.07
#